data_AF-A0A6H1RET0-F1
#
_entry.id   AF-A0A6H1RET0-F1
#
_cell.length_a   1.000
_cell.length_b   1.000
_cell.length_c   1.000
_cell.angle_alpha   90.00
_cell.angle_beta   90.00
_cell.angle_gamma   90.00
#
_symmetry.space_group_name_H-M   'P 1'
#
loop_
_entity.id
_entity.type
_entity.pdbx_description
1 polymer ?
#
loop_
_entity_poly.entity_id
_entity_poly.type
_entity_poly.pdbx_seq_one_letter_code
_entity_poly.pdbx_strand_id
1 'polypeptide(L)'
;MTAAVEFDTSLGYRLNPQVALRPEPFGALAYHFGNRKLSFLKVPELVDLVRGLADHASVEEALQEVSEGRRAQFRRALASLAATDMIRPR
;
A
#
# COMPACT_ATOMS: atom_id res chain seq x y z
N MET A 1 3.58 17.12 -14.57
CA MET A 1 3.48 15.71 -15.02
C MET A 1 4.41 14.91 -14.14
N THR A 2 3.89 14.34 -13.05
CA THR A 2 4.69 13.53 -12.12
C THR A 2 4.91 12.18 -12.80
N ALA A 3 6.17 11.82 -13.07
CA ALA A 3 6.50 10.49 -13.57
C ALA A 3 5.93 9.46 -12.59
N ALA A 4 5.13 8.52 -13.09
CA ALA A 4 4.71 7.37 -12.30
C ALA A 4 6.00 6.62 -11.97
N VAL A 5 6.41 6.64 -10.71
CA VAL A 5 7.47 5.77 -10.22
C VAL A 5 6.95 4.35 -10.45
N GLU A 6 7.63 3.59 -11.33
CA GLU A 6 7.30 2.18 -11.51
C GLU A 6 7.37 1.48 -10.14
N PHE A 7 6.38 0.62 -9.89
CA PHE A 7 6.31 -0.09 -8.63
C PHE A 7 7.37 -1.20 -8.60
N ASP A 8 8.47 -0.96 -7.89
CA ASP A 8 9.60 -1.89 -7.77
C ASP A 8 9.51 -2.66 -6.44
N THR A 9 9.26 -3.97 -6.53
CA THR A 9 9.07 -4.79 -5.32
C THR A 9 10.35 -5.07 -4.55
N SER A 10 11.53 -4.80 -5.14
CA SER A 10 12.82 -4.92 -4.46
C SER A 10 13.10 -3.76 -3.50
N LEU A 11 12.33 -2.67 -3.57
CA LEU A 11 12.49 -1.49 -2.72
C LEU A 11 11.53 -1.49 -1.53
N GLY A 12 11.92 -0.78 -0.47
CA GLY A 12 11.07 -0.49 0.68
C GLY A 12 10.06 0.61 0.38
N TYR A 13 8.82 0.42 0.81
CA TYR A 13 7.74 1.39 0.65
C TYR A 13 7.20 1.80 2.03
N ARG A 14 6.42 2.88 2.06
CA ARG A 14 5.68 3.34 3.23
C ARG A 14 4.37 3.99 2.83
N LEU A 15 3.42 4.05 3.76
CA LEU A 15 2.25 4.92 3.61
C LEU A 15 2.71 6.37 3.35
N ASN A 16 2.11 7.03 2.37
CA ASN A 16 2.41 8.43 2.11
C ASN A 16 1.92 9.27 3.32
N PRO A 17 2.72 10.18 3.89
CA PRO A 17 2.32 10.99 5.05
C PRO A 17 1.13 11.90 4.80
N GLN A 18 0.76 12.14 3.53
CA GLN A 18 -0.48 12.85 3.16
C GLN A 18 -1.70 11.93 3.07
N VAL A 19 -1.59 10.66 3.47
CA VAL A 19 -2.69 9.69 3.42
C VAL A 19 -3.16 9.35 4.83
N ALA A 20 -4.46 9.51 5.07
CA ALA A 20 -5.12 8.98 6.25
C ALA A 20 -5.77 7.63 5.93
N LEU A 21 -5.58 6.65 6.81
CA LEU A 21 -6.33 5.40 6.83
C LEU A 21 -7.43 5.49 7.89
N ARG A 22 -8.69 5.46 7.47
CA ARG A 22 -9.85 5.34 8.35
C ARG A 22 -10.27 3.86 8.43
N PRO A 23 -10.19 3.21 9.59
CA PRO A 23 -10.64 1.84 9.76
C PRO A 23 -12.13 1.69 9.51
N GLU A 24 -12.53 0.59 8.88
CA GLU A 24 -13.92 0.20 8.61
C GLU A 24 -14.05 -1.33 8.77
N PRO A 25 -15.26 -1.89 8.98
CA PRO A 25 -15.44 -3.34 9.17
C PRO A 25 -14.89 -4.22 8.04
N PHE A 26 -14.83 -3.68 6.82
CA PHE A 26 -14.28 -4.38 5.65
C PHE A 26 -12.76 -4.18 5.49
N GLY A 27 -12.11 -3.32 6.27
CA GLY A 27 -10.71 -2.93 6.11
C GLY A 27 -10.51 -1.44 6.38
N ALA A 28 -10.27 -0.64 5.34
CA ALA A 28 -10.07 0.81 5.50
C ALA A 28 -10.41 1.64 4.26
N LEU A 29 -10.73 2.91 4.51
CA LEU A 29 -10.71 3.98 3.53
C LEU A 29 -9.36 4.69 3.59
N ALA A 30 -8.67 4.80 2.45
CA ALA A 30 -7.43 5.55 2.30
C ALA A 30 -7.70 6.86 1.55
N TYR A 31 -7.53 8.00 2.23
CA TYR A 31 -7.75 9.32 1.64
C TYR A 31 -6.44 10.11 1.58
N HIS A 32 -6.09 10.59 0.39
CA HIS A 32 -4.89 11.39 0.17
C HIS A 32 -5.21 12.89 0.17
N PHE A 33 -4.70 13.65 1.13
CA PHE A 33 -5.00 15.09 1.29
C PHE A 33 -4.44 15.96 0.17
N GLY A 34 -3.27 15.62 -0.41
CA GLY A 34 -2.67 16.35 -1.54
C GLY A 34 -3.44 16.22 -2.86
N ASN A 35 -3.71 15.00 -3.33
CA ASN A 35 -4.35 14.74 -4.63
C ASN A 35 -5.86 14.44 -4.55
N ARG A 36 -6.43 14.40 -3.35
CA ARG A 36 -7.87 14.18 -3.05
C ARG A 36 -8.43 12.83 -3.52
N LYS A 37 -7.58 11.87 -3.88
CA LYS A 37 -8.02 10.52 -4.24
C LYS A 37 -8.49 9.75 -3.00
N LEU A 38 -9.43 8.84 -3.22
CA LEU A 38 -9.96 7.90 -2.24
C LEU A 38 -9.74 6.47 -2.76
N SER A 39 -9.18 5.59 -1.94
CA SER A 39 -9.02 4.17 -2.21
C SER A 39 -9.64 3.31 -1.11
N PHE A 40 -10.11 2.13 -1.47
CA PHE A 40 -10.74 1.19 -0.55
C PHE A 40 -9.85 -0.02 -0.38
N LEU A 41 -9.34 -0.24 0.82
CA LEU A 41 -8.62 -1.46 1.19
C LEU A 41 -9.66 -2.42 1.77
N LYS A 42 -10.11 -3.36 0.94
CA LYS A 42 -11.29 -4.22 1.21
C LYS A 42 -10.99 -5.48 2.03
N VAL A 43 -9.81 -5.54 2.65
CA VAL A 43 -9.43 -6.67 3.50
C VAL A 43 -8.57 -6.13 4.65
N PRO A 44 -8.86 -6.46 5.93
CA PRO A 44 -8.07 -5.99 7.07
C PRO A 44 -6.57 -6.33 6.95
N GLU A 45 -6.23 -7.52 6.48
CA GLU A 45 -4.83 -7.95 6.29
C GLU A 45 -4.06 -7.05 5.31
N LEU A 46 -4.71 -6.48 4.28
CA LEU A 46 -4.06 -5.51 3.39
C LEU A 46 -3.81 -4.18 4.10
N VAL A 47 -4.69 -3.77 5.02
CA VAL A 47 -4.50 -2.56 5.83
C VAL A 47 -3.30 -2.73 6.76
N ASP A 48 -3.19 -3.88 7.40
CA ASP A 48 -2.09 -4.20 8.30
C ASP A 48 -0.77 -4.23 7.55
N LEU A 49 -0.73 -4.90 6.38
CA LEU A 49 0.44 -4.87 5.49
C LEU A 49 0.84 -3.44 5.12
N VAL A 50 -0.10 -2.60 4.69
CA VAL A 50 0.18 -1.20 4.29
C VAL A 50 0.71 -0.36 5.45
N ARG A 51 0.24 -0.60 6.68
CA ARG A 51 0.76 0.06 7.89
C ARG A 51 2.18 -0.39 8.21
N GLY A 52 2.47 -1.68 8.08
CA GLY A 52 3.76 -2.29 8.39
C GLY A 52 4.81 -2.16 7.28
N LEU A 53 4.45 -1.70 6.06
CA LEU A 53 5.39 -1.59 4.93
C LEU A 53 6.72 -0.89 5.30
N ALA A 54 6.66 0.15 6.14
CA ALA A 54 7.84 0.93 6.52
C ALA A 54 8.86 0.11 7.34
N ASP A 55 8.44 -0.99 7.96
CA ASP A 55 9.23 -1.86 8.82
C ASP A 55 10.04 -2.90 8.03
N HIS A 56 9.77 -3.05 6.72
CA HIS A 56 10.46 -4.01 5.85
C HIS A 56 11.48 -3.34 4.92
N ALA A 57 12.55 -4.04 4.58
CA ALA A 57 13.54 -3.56 3.63
C ALA A 57 12.99 -3.51 2.20
N SER A 58 12.05 -4.41 1.85
CA SER A 58 11.42 -4.48 0.54
C SER A 58 9.94 -4.90 0.58
N VAL A 59 9.20 -4.67 -0.52
CA VAL A 59 7.85 -5.22 -0.68
C VAL A 59 7.87 -6.75 -0.70
N GLU A 60 8.90 -7.37 -1.30
CA GLU A 60 9.03 -8.82 -1.32
C GLU A 60 9.12 -9.42 0.08
N GLU A 61 9.86 -8.77 0.97
CA GLU A 61 9.99 -9.15 2.37
C GLU A 61 8.65 -8.99 3.10
N ALA A 62 7.98 -7.84 2.94
CA ALA A 62 6.66 -7.60 3.53
C ALA A 62 5.61 -8.64 3.07
N LEU A 63 5.65 -9.06 1.80
CA LEU A 63 4.78 -10.09 1.25
C LEU A 63 5.06 -11.50 1.82
N GLN A 64 6.20 -11.74 2.48
CA GLN A 64 6.45 -13.04 3.12
C GLN A 64 5.53 -13.29 4.32
N GLU A 65 5.08 -12.23 5.00
CA GLU A 65 4.14 -12.32 6.12
C GLU A 65 2.72 -12.66 5.68
N VAL A 66 2.43 -12.49 4.39
CA VAL A 66 1.14 -12.79 3.79
C VAL A 66 1.09 -14.24 3.34
N SER A 67 -0.06 -14.89 3.55
CA SER A 67 -0.31 -16.25 3.03
C SER A 67 -0.05 -16.34 1.52
N GLU A 68 0.60 -17.43 1.07
CA GLU A 68 1.09 -17.58 -0.31
C GLU A 68 0.00 -17.32 -1.37
N GLY A 69 -1.21 -17.85 -1.14
CA GLY A 69 -2.35 -17.67 -2.05
C GLY A 69 -2.84 -16.23 -2.20
N ARG A 70 -2.50 -15.31 -1.28
CA ARG A 70 -2.88 -13.89 -1.32
C ARG A 70 -1.77 -12.98 -1.84
N ARG A 71 -0.50 -13.43 -1.86
CA ARG A 71 0.67 -12.60 -2.23
C ARG A 71 0.51 -11.94 -3.60
N ALA A 72 0.07 -12.68 -4.61
CA ALA A 72 -0.14 -12.13 -5.96
C ALA A 72 -1.25 -11.06 -6.00
N GLN A 73 -2.33 -11.25 -5.23
CA GLN A 73 -3.40 -10.26 -5.11
C GLN A 73 -2.91 -9.00 -4.40
N PHE A 74 -2.19 -9.16 -3.29
CA PHE A 74 -1.69 -8.04 -2.50
C PHE A 74 -0.62 -7.25 -3.23
N ARG A 75 0.27 -7.91 -3.98
CA ARG A 75 1.22 -7.24 -4.88
C ARG A 75 0.52 -6.32 -5.87
N ARG A 76 -0.56 -6.77 -6.52
CA ARG A 76 -1.35 -5.94 -7.45
C ARG A 76 -2.03 -4.77 -6.73
N ALA A 77 -2.51 -5.00 -5.51
CA ALA A 77 -3.10 -3.94 -4.69
C ALA A 77 -2.06 -2.86 -4.34
N LEU A 78 -0.87 -3.26 -3.88
CA LEU A 78 0.24 -2.35 -3.59
C LEU A 78 0.68 -1.56 -4.83
N ALA A 79 0.77 -2.19 -5.99
CA ALA A 79 1.06 -1.50 -7.25
C ALA A 79 0.02 -0.42 -7.57
N SER A 80 -1.27 -0.71 -7.33
CA SER A 80 -2.36 0.25 -7.53
C SER A 80 -2.31 1.42 -6.52
N LEU A 81 -1.93 1.12 -5.28
CA LEU A 81 -1.70 2.14 -4.25
C LEU A 81 -0.52 3.05 -4.60
N ALA A 82 0.60 2.49 -5.09
CA ALA A 82 1.75 3.27 -5.54
C ALA A 82 1.40 4.17 -6.74
N ALA A 83 0.68 3.62 -7.73
CA ALA A 83 0.23 4.39 -8.90
C ALA A 83 -0.74 5.55 -8.56
N THR A 84 -1.36 5.51 -7.39
CA THR A 84 -2.27 6.55 -6.89
C THR A 84 -1.65 7.43 -5.80
N ASP A 85 -0.34 7.27 -5.56
CA ASP A 85 0.45 7.98 -4.54
C ASP A 85 0.00 7.70 -3.10
N MET A 86 -0.76 6.61 -2.88
CA MET A 86 -1.19 6.20 -1.54
C MET A 86 -0.03 5.67 -0.70
N ILE A 87 0.90 4.99 -1.36
CA ILE A 87 2.18 4.55 -0.80
C ILE A 87 3.30 5.07 -1.69
N ARG A 88 4.49 5.25 -1.12
CA ARG A 88 5.66 5.76 -1.84
C ARG A 88 6.92 5.01 -1.43
N PRO A 89 7.98 4.99 -2.26
CA PRO A 89 9.30 4.52 -1.83
C PRO A 89 9.70 5.21 -0.51
N ARG A 90 10.34 4.45 0.37
CA ARG A 90 10.77 4.98 1.67
C ARG A 90 11.83 6.07 1.49
#